data_AF-A0A8T3QTJ7-F1
#
_entry.id   AF-A0A8T3QTJ7-F1
#
_cell.length_a   1.000
_cell.length_b   1.000
_cell.length_c   1.000
_cell.angle_alpha   90.00
_cell.angle_beta   90.00
_cell.angle_gamma   90.00
#
_symmetry.space_group_name_H-M   'P 1'
#
loop_
_entity.id
_entity.type
_entity.pdbx_description
1 polymer ?
#
loop_
_entity_poly.entity_id
_entity_poly.type
_entity_poly.pdbx_seq_one_letter_code
_entity_poly.pdbx_strand_id
1 'polypeptide(L)'
;MCLIRNALRGRAISLGMTVAVLVAIAGFAPTASAASLTVRLEAGPHKGYHFTSSGTVSGTTSVTFSTPTTATADLRHRIGSRIYFRITSGALSGWQVVEGRTNYVPGAVGRVAYSPARTLALAAGRYLGYRFDLDWSLGSTRSGSLSASGTALAAERAVIDGRVYARVTSGSWSGYWLPIAGPYDLSAQRIRCQTPSKVAAGSAQLISRVSATTASGEVALTFDMGGRLTPALDIMERLVIDRVCATIFPSGVMSSTTIGARVLAIIADHPELFEIGNHTMHHCNLRDGGGGSACPSGPPTNAFIQAELRDAQTVSGATIGPSSAPYWRPPYGAQDLRVRTAAAGAGYTKTIMWDIDTIDWRPIANDPPGPTAGAIAEKVVSNAVAGSIVLMHLGGYQTFDALPSMVVRLRAHGLEPTSISGLLR
;
A
#
# COMPACT_ATOMS: atom_id res chain seq x y z
N MET A 1 -56.88 -60.28 30.49
CA MET A 1 -57.69 -59.44 31.39
C MET A 1 -57.98 -58.13 30.65
N CYS A 2 -59.12 -57.98 29.98
CA CYS A 2 -60.42 -57.54 30.54
C CYS A 2 -60.24 -56.14 31.21
N LEU A 3 -60.88 -55.05 30.81
CA LEU A 3 -62.29 -54.79 30.43
C LEU A 3 -62.35 -53.41 29.69
N ILE A 4 -63.09 -53.25 28.56
CA ILE A 4 -64.45 -52.62 28.46
C ILE A 4 -64.41 -51.08 28.26
N ARG A 5 -65.23 -50.39 27.43
CA ARG A 5 -66.34 -50.69 26.50
C ARG A 5 -66.68 -49.41 25.69
N ASN A 6 -67.25 -49.62 24.49
CA ASN A 6 -68.40 -48.96 23.82
C ASN A 6 -68.42 -47.42 23.66
N ALA A 7 -68.99 -46.81 22.62
CA ALA A 7 -70.16 -47.14 21.78
C ALA A 7 -70.03 -46.36 20.45
N LEU A 8 -70.22 -46.97 19.26
CA LEU A 8 -71.48 -47.07 18.52
C LEU A 8 -72.19 -45.72 18.25
N ARG A 9 -72.08 -45.19 17.02
CA ARG A 9 -73.13 -45.24 15.96
C ARG A 9 -72.88 -44.19 14.88
N GLY A 10 -72.84 -44.64 13.63
CA GLY A 10 -72.81 -43.76 12.46
C GLY A 10 -74.18 -43.25 12.03
N ARG A 11 -74.16 -42.33 11.07
CA ARG A 11 -74.95 -42.40 9.83
C ARG A 11 -74.44 -41.34 8.84
N ALA A 12 -74.24 -41.79 7.61
CA ALA A 12 -73.92 -40.98 6.45
C ALA A 12 -75.17 -40.26 5.91
N ILE A 13 -75.00 -39.03 5.44
CA ILE A 13 -75.87 -38.37 4.44
C ILE A 13 -74.95 -37.63 3.47
N SER A 14 -75.34 -37.69 2.20
CA SER A 14 -74.57 -37.40 1.00
C SER A 14 -74.70 -35.97 0.47
N LEU A 15 -73.86 -35.70 -0.54
CA LEU A 15 -73.94 -34.73 -1.64
C LEU A 15 -73.47 -33.28 -1.40
N GLY A 16 -72.55 -32.84 -2.28
CA GLY A 16 -72.16 -31.45 -2.44
C GLY A 16 -70.84 -31.26 -3.17
N MET A 17 -70.76 -31.66 -4.44
CA MET A 17 -69.61 -31.43 -5.31
C MET A 17 -69.48 -29.92 -5.58
N THR A 18 -68.40 -29.30 -5.11
CA THR A 18 -67.99 -27.95 -5.57
C THR A 18 -66.48 -27.98 -5.80
N VAL A 19 -66.09 -27.93 -7.08
CA VAL A 19 -64.70 -27.82 -7.51
C VAL A 19 -64.29 -26.36 -7.34
N ALA A 20 -63.49 -26.06 -6.32
CA ALA A 20 -62.80 -24.77 -6.21
C ALA A 20 -61.41 -24.92 -6.82
N VAL A 21 -61.23 -24.35 -8.01
CA VAL A 21 -59.91 -24.16 -8.64
C VAL A 21 -59.18 -23.08 -7.84
N LEU A 22 -58.24 -23.50 -6.99
CA LEU A 22 -57.31 -22.57 -6.34
C LEU A 22 -56.18 -22.25 -7.34
N VAL A 23 -56.27 -21.09 -7.98
CA VAL A 23 -55.15 -20.53 -8.74
C VAL A 23 -54.09 -20.09 -7.73
N ALA A 24 -53.03 -20.88 -7.61
CA ALA A 24 -51.82 -20.48 -6.90
C ALA A 24 -51.15 -19.36 -7.72
N ILE A 25 -51.40 -18.11 -7.34
CA ILE A 25 -50.56 -16.99 -7.78
C ILE A 25 -49.19 -17.25 -7.14
N ALA A 26 -48.21 -17.62 -7.97
CA ALA A 26 -46.82 -17.70 -7.58
C ALA A 26 -46.37 -16.30 -7.12
N GLY A 27 -46.48 -16.05 -5.82
CA GLY A 27 -45.82 -14.92 -5.18
C GLY A 27 -44.34 -15.05 -5.46
N PHE A 28 -43.77 -14.03 -6.09
CA PHE A 28 -42.33 -13.89 -6.26
C PHE A 28 -41.67 -14.16 -4.91
N ALA A 29 -40.91 -15.25 -4.83
CA ALA A 29 -39.96 -15.45 -3.74
C ALA A 29 -39.11 -14.17 -3.64
N PRO A 30 -38.83 -13.64 -2.44
CA PRO A 30 -37.92 -12.53 -2.31
C PRO A 30 -36.62 -12.94 -2.98
N THR A 31 -36.23 -12.20 -4.01
CA THR A 31 -34.93 -12.33 -4.66
C THR A 31 -33.91 -12.42 -3.56
N ALA A 32 -33.14 -13.51 -3.52
CA ALA A 32 -32.05 -13.69 -2.58
C ALA A 32 -31.31 -12.35 -2.46
N SER A 33 -31.30 -11.77 -1.25
CA SER A 33 -30.58 -10.53 -0.98
C SER A 33 -29.19 -10.70 -1.57
N ALA A 34 -28.85 -9.92 -2.59
CA ALA A 34 -27.49 -9.88 -3.10
C ALA A 34 -26.58 -9.65 -1.88
N ALA A 35 -25.56 -10.49 -1.72
CA ALA A 35 -24.69 -10.40 -0.55
C ALA A 35 -24.13 -8.98 -0.45
N SER A 36 -24.42 -8.32 0.66
CA SER A 36 -23.93 -6.97 0.95
C SER A 36 -22.40 -7.00 1.04
N LEU A 37 -21.74 -6.16 0.26
CA LEU A 37 -20.29 -6.00 0.21
C LEU A 37 -19.88 -4.80 1.08
N THR A 38 -18.80 -4.94 1.84
CA THR A 38 -18.13 -3.81 2.49
C THR A 38 -17.04 -3.28 1.56
N VAL A 39 -17.21 -2.05 1.08
CA VAL A 39 -16.26 -1.35 0.21
C VAL A 39 -15.44 -0.40 1.06
N ARG A 40 -14.12 -0.55 1.04
CA ARG A 40 -13.15 0.42 1.55
C ARG A 40 -12.96 1.54 0.51
N LEU A 41 -13.14 2.77 0.97
CA LEU A 41 -12.91 4.00 0.23
C LEU A 41 -11.70 4.69 0.87
N GLU A 42 -10.58 4.75 0.17
CA GLU A 42 -9.35 5.35 0.71
C GLU A 42 -9.48 6.87 0.90
N ALA A 43 -8.57 7.50 1.64
CA ALA A 43 -8.58 8.96 1.76
C ALA A 43 -8.37 9.66 0.40
N GLY A 44 -8.84 10.89 0.26
CA GLY A 44 -8.75 11.66 -0.98
C GLY A 44 -10.02 11.61 -1.85
N PRO A 45 -9.91 12.03 -3.12
CA PRO A 45 -11.08 12.25 -3.98
C PRO A 45 -11.64 10.98 -4.60
N HIS A 46 -12.96 10.90 -4.66
CA HIS A 46 -13.74 9.81 -5.25
C HIS A 46 -14.80 10.33 -6.19
N LYS A 47 -15.04 9.59 -7.27
CA LYS A 47 -16.11 9.87 -8.24
C LYS A 47 -17.19 8.80 -8.19
N GLY A 48 -18.42 9.25 -8.04
CA GLY A 48 -19.62 8.43 -8.20
C GLY A 48 -20.27 8.69 -9.55
N TYR A 49 -20.90 7.66 -10.12
CA TYR A 49 -21.53 7.69 -11.44
C TYR A 49 -22.94 7.14 -11.38
N HIS A 50 -23.83 7.70 -12.19
CA HIS A 50 -25.05 7.04 -12.65
C HIS A 50 -24.90 6.66 -14.11
N PHE A 51 -25.57 5.58 -14.49
CA PHE A 51 -25.54 5.08 -15.85
C PHE A 51 -26.96 4.91 -16.39
N THR A 52 -27.15 5.19 -17.67
CA THR A 52 -28.33 4.78 -18.41
C THR A 52 -28.37 3.25 -18.54
N SER A 53 -29.51 2.72 -19.00
CA SER A 53 -29.64 1.28 -19.32
C SER A 53 -28.65 0.81 -20.40
N SER A 54 -28.19 1.71 -21.28
CA SER A 54 -27.16 1.44 -22.28
C SER A 54 -25.72 1.50 -21.74
N GLY A 55 -25.53 1.80 -20.45
CA GLY A 55 -24.21 1.91 -19.82
C GLY A 55 -23.49 3.24 -20.08
N THR A 56 -24.20 4.26 -20.58
CA THR A 56 -23.66 5.62 -20.75
C THR A 56 -23.77 6.39 -19.44
N VAL A 57 -22.77 7.21 -19.09
CA VAL A 57 -22.84 8.04 -17.88
C VAL A 57 -23.99 9.04 -18.01
N SER A 58 -24.94 8.99 -17.06
CA SER A 58 -26.09 9.90 -16.98
C SER A 58 -25.93 10.96 -15.89
N GLY A 59 -24.99 10.78 -14.96
CA GLY A 59 -24.70 11.73 -13.90
C GLY A 59 -23.40 11.42 -13.19
N THR A 60 -22.80 12.42 -12.54
CA THR A 60 -21.57 12.27 -11.76
C THR A 60 -21.64 13.05 -10.45
N THR A 61 -20.98 12.55 -9.41
CA THR A 61 -20.70 13.28 -8.17
C THR A 61 -19.22 13.14 -7.79
N SER A 62 -18.75 13.98 -6.88
CA SER A 62 -17.41 13.85 -6.29
C SER A 62 -17.45 14.11 -4.79
N VAL A 63 -16.74 13.27 -4.04
CA VAL A 63 -16.58 13.39 -2.59
C VAL A 63 -15.10 13.22 -2.26
N THR A 64 -14.56 14.02 -1.34
CA THR A 64 -13.19 13.90 -0.85
C THR A 64 -13.22 13.50 0.61
N PHE A 65 -12.64 12.36 0.96
CA PHE A 65 -12.56 11.91 2.35
C PHE A 65 -11.22 12.33 2.98
N SER A 66 -11.27 12.86 4.20
CA SER A 66 -10.05 13.20 4.96
C SER A 66 -9.31 11.98 5.48
N THR A 67 -10.02 10.89 5.76
CA THR A 67 -9.49 9.59 6.21
C THR A 67 -10.18 8.48 5.43
N PRO A 68 -9.60 7.27 5.35
CA PRO A 68 -10.31 6.14 4.77
C PRO A 68 -11.64 5.89 5.50
N THR A 69 -12.62 5.40 4.76
CA THR A 69 -13.94 5.05 5.29
C THR A 69 -14.44 3.76 4.65
N THR A 70 -15.55 3.25 5.16
CA THR A 70 -16.24 2.09 4.59
C THR A 70 -17.64 2.47 4.16
N ALA A 71 -18.10 1.86 3.08
CA ALA A 71 -19.45 1.96 2.59
C ALA A 71 -19.98 0.57 2.24
N THR A 72 -21.30 0.44 2.27
CA THR A 72 -21.99 -0.78 1.87
C THR A 72 -22.27 -0.72 0.38
N ALA A 73 -22.16 -1.85 -0.30
CA ALA A 73 -22.60 -2.00 -1.68
C ALA A 73 -23.45 -3.27 -1.85
N ASP A 74 -24.52 -3.18 -2.61
CA ASP A 74 -25.42 -4.32 -2.87
C ASP A 74 -25.20 -4.95 -4.26
N LEU A 75 -24.33 -4.35 -5.07
CA LEU A 75 -24.01 -4.82 -6.41
C LEU A 75 -22.55 -4.56 -6.76
N ARG A 76 -21.91 -5.56 -7.37
CA ARG A 76 -20.60 -5.45 -8.02
C ARG A 76 -20.73 -6.00 -9.43
N HIS A 77 -20.72 -5.13 -10.43
CA HIS A 77 -20.99 -5.53 -11.82
C HIS A 77 -20.13 -4.80 -12.83
N ARG A 78 -20.14 -5.30 -14.06
CA ARG A 78 -19.37 -4.74 -15.17
C ARG A 78 -20.21 -3.76 -15.97
N ILE A 79 -19.69 -2.56 -16.20
CA ILE A 79 -20.23 -1.60 -17.17
C ILE A 79 -19.08 -1.25 -18.12
N GLY A 80 -19.21 -1.65 -19.39
CA GLY A 80 -18.12 -1.59 -20.35
C GLY A 80 -16.90 -2.42 -19.92
N SER A 81 -15.72 -1.82 -19.87
CA SER A 81 -14.48 -2.49 -19.49
C SER A 81 -14.21 -2.50 -17.97
N ARG A 82 -14.98 -1.72 -17.19
CA ARG A 82 -14.72 -1.47 -15.76
C ARG A 82 -15.75 -2.18 -14.88
N ILE A 83 -15.35 -2.47 -13.65
CA ILE A 83 -16.23 -2.97 -12.59
C ILE A 83 -16.65 -1.79 -11.71
N TYR A 84 -17.91 -1.76 -11.32
CA TYR A 84 -18.46 -0.76 -10.41
C TYR A 84 -19.18 -1.41 -9.24
N PHE A 85 -19.13 -0.76 -8.09
CA PHE A 85 -19.95 -1.03 -6.92
C PHE A 85 -21.15 -0.08 -6.91
N ARG A 86 -22.36 -0.57 -6.71
CA ARG A 86 -23.51 0.29 -6.36
C ARG A 86 -23.51 0.50 -4.86
N ILE A 87 -23.17 1.72 -4.43
CA ILE A 87 -23.05 2.08 -3.03
C ILE A 87 -24.44 2.35 -2.43
N THR A 88 -24.70 1.83 -1.24
CA THR A 88 -25.98 1.93 -0.53
C THR A 88 -25.90 2.66 0.81
N SER A 89 -24.70 3.03 1.28
CA SER A 89 -24.51 3.80 2.52
C SER A 89 -23.38 4.84 2.39
N GLY A 90 -23.37 5.81 3.32
CA GLY A 90 -22.39 6.89 3.34
C GLY A 90 -22.60 7.97 2.27
N ALA A 91 -21.59 8.82 2.10
CA ALA A 91 -21.67 10.02 1.25
C ALA A 91 -21.86 9.74 -0.26
N LEU A 92 -21.60 8.50 -0.69
CA LEU A 92 -21.78 8.05 -2.08
C LEU A 92 -23.00 7.13 -2.23
N SER A 93 -23.90 7.07 -1.25
CA SER A 93 -25.13 6.26 -1.35
C SER A 93 -25.96 6.63 -2.58
N GLY A 94 -26.42 5.60 -3.30
CA GLY A 94 -27.12 5.73 -4.57
C GLY A 94 -26.20 5.87 -5.79
N TRP A 95 -24.90 6.08 -5.62
CA TRP A 95 -23.95 6.23 -6.72
C TRP A 95 -23.19 4.94 -7.01
N GLN A 96 -22.74 4.79 -8.25
CA GLN A 96 -21.82 3.71 -8.63
C GLN A 96 -20.37 4.17 -8.59
N VAL A 97 -19.52 3.45 -7.88
CA VAL A 97 -18.09 3.78 -7.73
C VAL A 97 -17.25 2.73 -8.43
N VAL A 98 -16.27 3.16 -9.21
CA VAL A 98 -15.38 2.26 -9.95
C VAL A 98 -14.52 1.45 -8.98
N GLU A 99 -14.44 0.14 -9.17
CA GLU A 99 -13.51 -0.71 -8.44
C GLU A 99 -12.07 -0.41 -8.87
N GLY A 100 -11.18 -0.26 -7.90
CA GLY A 100 -9.77 -0.02 -8.13
C GLY A 100 -9.00 0.11 -6.83
N ARG A 101 -7.75 0.57 -6.91
CA ARG A 101 -6.83 0.65 -5.76
C ARG A 101 -7.26 1.58 -4.62
N THR A 102 -8.19 2.50 -4.87
CA THR A 102 -8.74 3.40 -3.85
C THR A 102 -10.17 3.05 -3.43
N ASN A 103 -10.81 2.11 -4.13
CA ASN A 103 -12.21 1.74 -4.00
C ASN A 103 -12.35 0.24 -4.17
N TYR A 104 -12.32 -0.51 -3.08
CA TYR A 104 -12.22 -1.96 -3.18
C TYR A 104 -12.89 -2.68 -2.02
N VAL A 105 -13.24 -3.94 -2.24
CA VAL A 105 -13.61 -4.85 -1.16
C VAL A 105 -12.31 -5.42 -0.59
N PRO A 106 -12.03 -5.28 0.71
CA PRO A 106 -10.86 -5.89 1.33
C PRO A 106 -10.83 -7.42 1.12
N GLY A 107 -9.66 -7.95 0.79
CA GLY A 107 -9.46 -9.35 0.45
C GLY A 107 -9.89 -9.71 -0.97
N ALA A 108 -10.11 -11.00 -1.24
CA ALA A 108 -10.40 -11.48 -2.59
C ALA A 108 -11.89 -11.48 -2.94
N VAL A 109 -12.22 -10.83 -4.06
CA VAL A 109 -13.53 -10.88 -4.70
C VAL A 109 -13.43 -11.25 -6.18
N GLY A 110 -14.56 -11.67 -6.78
CA GLY A 110 -14.60 -11.99 -8.21
C GLY A 110 -13.68 -13.15 -8.61
N ARG A 111 -13.51 -14.13 -7.72
CA ARG A 111 -12.68 -15.32 -7.96
C ARG A 111 -13.24 -16.14 -9.12
N VAL A 112 -12.38 -16.52 -10.05
CA VAL A 112 -12.75 -17.37 -11.19
C VAL A 112 -11.67 -18.43 -11.36
N ALA A 113 -12.05 -19.69 -11.17
CA ALA A 113 -11.21 -20.84 -11.44
C ALA A 113 -11.21 -21.18 -12.94
N TYR A 114 -10.10 -21.76 -13.41
CA TYR A 114 -9.89 -22.18 -14.78
C TYR A 114 -9.66 -23.69 -14.84
N SER A 115 -10.49 -24.38 -15.61
CA SER A 115 -10.32 -25.80 -15.96
C SER A 115 -10.53 -25.97 -17.48
N PRO A 116 -9.49 -26.30 -18.26
CA PRO A 116 -8.08 -26.40 -17.84
C PRO A 116 -7.49 -25.04 -17.45
N ALA A 117 -6.29 -25.06 -16.84
CA ALA A 117 -5.53 -23.85 -16.53
C ALA A 117 -5.28 -23.02 -17.81
N ARG A 118 -5.23 -21.69 -17.66
CA ARG A 118 -5.03 -20.75 -18.78
C ARG A 118 -3.57 -20.32 -18.88
N THR A 119 -3.10 -20.11 -20.10
CA THR A 119 -1.78 -19.55 -20.37
C THR A 119 -1.74 -18.05 -20.06
N LEU A 120 -0.78 -17.63 -19.26
CA LEU A 120 -0.38 -16.26 -19.03
C LEU A 120 0.88 -15.95 -19.82
N ALA A 121 0.84 -14.89 -20.64
CA ALA A 121 2.02 -14.38 -21.31
C ALA A 121 2.82 -13.50 -20.35
N LEU A 122 4.10 -13.82 -20.14
CA LEU A 122 5.03 -13.07 -19.30
C LEU A 122 6.06 -12.41 -20.19
N ALA A 123 6.11 -11.08 -20.24
CA ALA A 123 7.16 -10.40 -20.96
C ALA A 123 8.50 -10.47 -20.19
N ALA A 124 9.64 -10.28 -20.87
CA ALA A 124 10.93 -10.11 -20.18
C ALA A 124 10.86 -8.98 -19.13
N GLY A 125 11.46 -9.17 -17.95
CA GLY A 125 11.42 -8.18 -16.87
C GLY A 125 11.33 -8.79 -15.48
N ARG A 126 11.33 -7.92 -14.48
CA ARG A 126 11.26 -8.30 -13.06
C ARG A 126 9.81 -8.30 -12.57
N TYR A 127 9.42 -9.36 -11.87
CA TYR A 127 8.11 -9.55 -11.27
C TYR A 127 8.23 -9.86 -9.79
N LEU A 128 7.20 -9.48 -9.07
CA LEU A 128 6.99 -9.84 -7.67
C LEU A 128 5.69 -10.62 -7.58
N GLY A 129 5.78 -11.87 -7.10
CA GLY A 129 4.64 -12.72 -6.79
C GLY A 129 4.30 -12.67 -5.31
N TYR A 130 3.02 -12.88 -4.99
CA TYR A 130 2.48 -12.73 -3.65
C TYR A 130 1.79 -14.01 -3.21
N ARG A 131 2.02 -14.42 -1.98
CA ARG A 131 1.22 -15.42 -1.28
C ARG A 131 0.47 -14.69 -0.19
N PHE A 132 -0.84 -14.81 -0.21
CA PHE A 132 -1.71 -14.25 0.80
C PHE A 132 -2.14 -15.36 1.76
N ASP A 133 -2.29 -15.00 3.03
CA ASP A 133 -2.80 -15.89 4.06
C ASP A 133 -4.33 -16.03 3.96
N LEU A 134 -4.95 -16.81 4.85
CA LEU A 134 -6.37 -17.13 4.79
C LEU A 134 -7.27 -15.89 4.95
N ASP A 135 -6.79 -14.87 5.64
CA ASP A 135 -7.45 -13.57 5.84
C ASP A 135 -7.11 -12.55 4.74
N TRP A 136 -6.36 -12.96 3.71
CA TRP A 136 -5.83 -12.13 2.62
C TRP A 136 -4.77 -11.10 3.03
N SER A 137 -4.22 -11.19 4.23
CA SER A 137 -2.98 -10.47 4.57
C SER A 137 -1.79 -11.01 3.75
N LEU A 138 -0.74 -10.20 3.61
CA LEU A 138 0.46 -10.59 2.88
C LEU A 138 1.26 -11.62 3.70
N GLY A 139 1.30 -12.87 3.25
CA GLY A 139 2.07 -13.93 3.90
C GLY A 139 3.53 -13.97 3.44
N SER A 140 3.76 -14.14 2.13
CA SER A 140 5.12 -14.17 1.57
C SER A 140 5.19 -13.61 0.16
N THR A 141 6.40 -13.29 -0.28
CA THR A 141 6.65 -12.81 -1.64
C THR A 141 7.69 -13.66 -2.34
N ARG A 142 7.72 -13.55 -3.67
CA ARG A 142 8.76 -14.15 -4.51
C ARG A 142 9.14 -13.21 -5.63
N SER A 143 10.32 -12.61 -5.53
CA SER A 143 10.91 -11.81 -6.60
C SER A 143 11.58 -12.73 -7.64
N GLY A 144 11.59 -12.30 -8.89
CA GLY A 144 12.24 -13.02 -9.98
C GLY A 144 12.27 -12.21 -11.26
N SER A 145 13.17 -12.55 -12.17
CA SER A 145 13.29 -11.89 -13.47
C SER A 145 13.24 -12.90 -14.61
N LEU A 146 12.67 -12.49 -15.73
CA LEU A 146 12.75 -13.20 -17.01
C LEU A 146 13.66 -12.42 -17.95
N SER A 147 14.70 -13.07 -18.48
CA SER A 147 15.61 -12.48 -19.48
C SER A 147 14.95 -12.36 -20.86
N ALA A 148 13.96 -13.21 -21.16
CA ALA A 148 13.16 -13.19 -22.37
C ALA A 148 11.68 -13.40 -22.04
N SER A 149 10.79 -13.04 -22.96
CA SER A 149 9.37 -13.33 -22.82
C SER A 149 9.12 -14.85 -22.76
N GLY A 150 8.12 -15.27 -21.99
CA GLY A 150 7.74 -16.67 -21.81
C GLY A 150 6.29 -16.80 -21.40
N THR A 151 5.92 -17.98 -20.89
CA THR A 151 4.56 -18.26 -20.44
C THR A 151 4.54 -18.96 -19.09
N ALA A 152 3.43 -18.80 -18.37
CA ALA A 152 3.10 -19.60 -17.19
C ALA A 152 1.64 -20.03 -17.25
N LEU A 153 1.27 -21.05 -16.48
CA LEU A 153 -0.11 -21.48 -16.32
C LEU A 153 -0.72 -20.79 -15.10
N ALA A 154 -1.97 -20.38 -15.22
CA ALA A 154 -2.78 -19.91 -14.11
C ALA A 154 -4.06 -20.72 -14.00
N ALA A 155 -4.35 -21.16 -12.77
CA ALA A 155 -5.56 -21.90 -12.45
C ALA A 155 -6.70 -21.00 -11.96
N GLU A 156 -6.41 -19.73 -11.66
CA GLU A 156 -7.39 -18.85 -11.03
C GLU A 156 -7.07 -17.38 -11.29
N ARG A 157 -8.11 -16.54 -11.33
CA ARG A 157 -7.99 -15.08 -11.16
C ARG A 157 -8.84 -14.59 -9.99
N ALA A 158 -8.45 -13.47 -9.39
CA ALA A 158 -9.20 -12.77 -8.36
C ALA A 158 -8.91 -11.27 -8.40
N VAL A 159 -9.79 -10.45 -7.84
CA VAL A 159 -9.45 -9.07 -7.46
C VAL A 159 -9.16 -9.07 -5.97
N ILE A 160 -7.94 -8.74 -5.59
CA ILE A 160 -7.47 -8.68 -4.21
C ILE A 160 -7.12 -7.23 -3.92
N ASP A 161 -7.80 -6.62 -2.96
CA ASP A 161 -7.64 -5.21 -2.58
C ASP A 161 -7.65 -4.25 -3.79
N GLY A 162 -8.62 -4.43 -4.68
CA GLY A 162 -8.82 -3.53 -5.82
C GLY A 162 -7.85 -3.73 -6.99
N ARG A 163 -7.00 -4.76 -6.93
CA ARG A 163 -6.11 -5.13 -8.04
C ARG A 163 -6.38 -6.54 -8.51
N VAL A 164 -6.34 -6.74 -9.83
CA VAL A 164 -6.52 -8.06 -10.43
C VAL A 164 -5.22 -8.87 -10.29
N TYR A 165 -5.35 -10.12 -9.88
CA TYR A 165 -4.27 -11.10 -9.82
C TYR A 165 -4.64 -12.40 -10.54
N ALA A 166 -3.63 -13.13 -11.00
CA ALA A 166 -3.76 -14.52 -11.42
C ALA A 166 -2.88 -15.43 -10.56
N ARG A 167 -3.43 -16.56 -10.12
CA ARG A 167 -2.71 -17.57 -9.33
C ARG A 167 -1.97 -18.52 -10.26
N VAL A 168 -0.66 -18.42 -10.24
CA VAL A 168 0.23 -19.18 -11.11
C VAL A 168 0.44 -20.60 -10.57
N THR A 169 0.47 -21.58 -11.46
CA THR A 169 0.64 -23.02 -11.15
C THR A 169 1.82 -23.67 -11.86
N SER A 170 2.62 -22.91 -12.61
CA SER A 170 3.83 -23.42 -13.25
C SER A 170 4.96 -22.39 -13.26
N GLY A 171 6.18 -22.85 -13.50
CA GLY A 171 7.38 -22.01 -13.57
C GLY A 171 7.76 -21.36 -12.23
N SER A 172 8.54 -20.29 -12.31
CA SER A 172 9.18 -19.63 -11.16
C SER A 172 8.21 -19.02 -10.15
N TRP A 173 6.93 -18.85 -10.47
CA TRP A 173 5.92 -18.30 -9.56
C TRP A 173 4.82 -19.29 -9.22
N SER A 174 5.03 -20.60 -9.44
CA SER A 174 4.06 -21.62 -9.03
C SER A 174 3.69 -21.47 -7.54
N GLY A 175 2.38 -21.37 -7.26
CA GLY A 175 1.82 -21.13 -5.93
C GLY A 175 1.62 -19.66 -5.56
N TYR A 176 2.10 -18.71 -6.38
CA TYR A 176 2.01 -17.27 -6.11
C TYR A 176 0.98 -16.58 -7.02
N TRP A 177 0.43 -15.49 -6.51
CA TRP A 177 -0.41 -14.55 -7.25
C TRP A 177 0.46 -13.52 -7.95
N LEU A 178 0.31 -13.40 -9.27
CA LEU A 178 0.91 -12.33 -10.05
C LEU A 178 -0.12 -11.25 -10.36
N PRO A 179 0.23 -9.97 -10.21
CA PRO A 179 -0.64 -8.87 -10.60
C PRO A 179 -0.88 -8.83 -12.12
N ILE A 180 -2.10 -8.54 -12.56
CA ILE A 180 -2.41 -8.42 -13.99
C ILE A 180 -3.23 -7.15 -14.24
N ALA A 181 -3.02 -6.49 -15.39
CA ALA A 181 -3.79 -5.31 -15.78
C ALA A 181 -5.15 -5.65 -16.43
N GLY A 182 -5.29 -6.91 -16.86
CA GLY A 182 -6.51 -7.50 -17.38
C GLY A 182 -6.38 -9.03 -17.32
N PRO A 183 -7.38 -9.80 -17.77
CA PRO A 183 -7.38 -11.26 -17.60
C PRO A 183 -6.16 -11.98 -18.21
N TYR A 184 -5.41 -11.33 -19.11
CA TYR A 184 -4.24 -11.91 -19.81
C TYR A 184 -3.07 -10.94 -20.02
N ASP A 185 -3.05 -9.76 -19.37
CA ASP A 185 -1.98 -8.76 -19.59
C ASP A 185 -1.14 -8.51 -18.34
N LEU A 186 0.12 -8.96 -18.41
CA LEU A 186 1.17 -8.77 -17.42
C LEU A 186 2.14 -7.64 -17.78
N SER A 187 2.10 -7.14 -19.02
CA SER A 187 3.04 -6.13 -19.55
C SER A 187 2.98 -4.82 -18.77
N ALA A 188 1.81 -4.48 -18.23
CA ALA A 188 1.56 -3.25 -17.48
C ALA A 188 1.92 -3.33 -15.97
N GLN A 189 2.47 -4.44 -15.47
CA GLN A 189 2.59 -4.72 -14.03
C GLN A 189 4.02 -5.11 -13.58
N ARG A 190 5.05 -4.73 -14.34
CA ARG A 190 6.46 -4.81 -13.90
C ARG A 190 6.71 -3.90 -12.70
N ILE A 191 7.73 -4.24 -11.90
CA ILE A 191 8.29 -3.27 -10.94
C ILE A 191 8.83 -2.09 -11.79
N ARG A 192 8.18 -0.93 -11.68
CA ARG A 192 8.44 0.25 -12.54
C ARG A 192 9.64 1.06 -12.10
N CYS A 193 9.97 0.96 -10.83
CA CYS A 193 11.15 1.54 -10.22
C CYS A 193 12.22 0.45 -10.03
N GLN A 194 13.46 0.86 -9.83
CA GLN A 194 14.51 -0.01 -9.35
C GLN A 194 15.30 0.77 -8.31
N THR A 195 15.69 0.10 -7.23
CA THR A 195 16.74 0.59 -6.34
C THR A 195 18.09 0.21 -6.95
N PRO A 196 18.78 1.13 -7.65
CA PRO A 196 20.08 0.84 -8.22
C PRO A 196 21.13 0.81 -7.12
N SER A 197 22.36 0.48 -7.50
CA SER A 197 23.52 0.72 -6.64
C SER A 197 23.62 2.19 -6.25
N LYS A 198 24.11 2.44 -5.04
CA LYS A 198 24.34 3.78 -4.52
C LYS A 198 25.36 4.52 -5.36
N VAL A 199 25.18 5.84 -5.52
CA VAL A 199 26.20 6.68 -6.15
C VAL A 199 27.49 6.64 -5.32
N ALA A 200 28.65 6.79 -5.97
CA ALA A 200 29.92 6.79 -5.29
C ALA A 200 30.00 7.89 -4.21
N ALA A 201 30.69 7.58 -3.11
CA ALA A 201 31.06 8.60 -2.14
C ALA A 201 31.94 9.66 -2.84
N GLY A 202 31.65 10.94 -2.56
CA GLY A 202 32.33 12.08 -3.20
C GLY A 202 32.47 13.25 -2.24
N SER A 203 32.49 14.48 -2.75
CA SER A 203 32.44 15.67 -1.89
C SER A 203 31.13 15.71 -1.08
N ALA A 204 31.19 16.34 0.09
CA ALA A 204 30.02 16.53 0.94
C ALA A 204 28.95 17.35 0.20
N GLN A 205 27.73 16.83 0.13
CA GLN A 205 26.60 17.45 -0.56
C GLN A 205 25.37 17.50 0.35
N LEU A 206 24.61 18.58 0.22
CA LEU A 206 23.28 18.75 0.82
C LEU A 206 22.25 18.65 -0.29
N ILE A 207 21.33 17.69 -0.19
CA ILE A 207 20.37 17.37 -1.25
C ILE A 207 18.96 17.44 -0.67
N SER A 208 18.21 18.50 -0.97
CA SER A 208 16.78 18.62 -0.63
C SER A 208 15.86 18.29 -1.80
N ARG A 209 16.36 18.43 -3.04
CA ARG A 209 15.68 18.12 -4.29
C ARG A 209 16.74 17.86 -5.37
N VAL A 210 16.40 17.07 -6.38
CA VAL A 210 17.19 16.85 -7.59
C VAL A 210 16.60 17.67 -8.75
N SER A 211 17.44 18.19 -9.66
CA SER A 211 16.92 18.96 -10.81
C SER A 211 15.98 18.11 -11.66
N ALA A 212 14.86 18.70 -12.12
CA ALA A 212 13.93 18.01 -13.01
C ALA A 212 14.54 17.66 -14.38
N THR A 213 15.61 18.34 -14.80
CA THR A 213 16.36 17.99 -16.01
C THR A 213 17.15 16.68 -15.87
N THR A 214 17.44 16.27 -14.63
CA THR A 214 18.17 15.04 -14.30
C THR A 214 17.23 13.93 -13.84
N ALA A 215 16.13 14.26 -13.15
CA ALA A 215 15.13 13.30 -12.70
C ALA A 215 13.98 13.19 -13.71
N SER A 216 13.91 12.11 -14.48
CA SER A 216 12.86 11.92 -15.50
C SER A 216 11.57 11.37 -14.88
N GLY A 217 10.69 12.25 -14.41
CA GLY A 217 9.35 11.88 -13.92
C GLY A 217 9.37 11.01 -12.66
N GLU A 218 10.43 11.12 -11.84
CA GLU A 218 10.60 10.36 -10.60
C GLU A 218 10.44 11.26 -9.37
N VAL A 219 9.91 10.70 -8.28
CA VAL A 219 9.83 11.33 -6.96
C VAL A 219 10.33 10.37 -5.90
N ALA A 220 11.28 10.80 -5.06
CA ALA A 220 11.78 9.95 -3.99
C ALA A 220 10.82 9.96 -2.80
N LEU A 221 10.28 8.79 -2.47
CA LEU A 221 9.56 8.59 -1.22
C LEU A 221 10.54 8.11 -0.16
N THR A 222 10.70 8.89 0.91
CA THR A 222 11.65 8.59 1.98
C THR A 222 10.96 8.48 3.32
N PHE A 223 11.39 7.52 4.14
CA PHE A 223 10.77 7.23 5.43
C PHE A 223 11.80 7.20 6.55
N ASP A 224 11.63 8.06 7.53
CA ASP A 224 12.46 8.06 8.73
C ASP A 224 11.88 7.06 9.75
N MET A 225 12.76 6.26 10.35
CA MET A 225 12.43 5.29 11.39
C MET A 225 13.23 5.62 12.65
N GLY A 226 12.87 6.74 13.28
CA GLY A 226 13.57 7.31 14.45
C GLY A 226 12.75 7.37 15.75
N GLY A 227 11.50 6.89 15.75
CA GLY A 227 10.59 7.04 16.91
C GLY A 227 9.47 6.00 16.93
N ARG A 228 8.21 6.43 16.91
CA ARG A 228 7.03 5.52 16.89
C ARG A 228 7.16 4.47 15.76
N LEU A 229 6.73 3.23 15.99
CA LEU A 229 6.75 2.15 14.99
C LEU A 229 5.42 1.43 14.78
N THR A 230 4.34 1.84 15.45
CA THR A 230 3.07 1.10 15.43
C THR A 230 2.59 0.71 14.02
N PRO A 231 2.62 1.59 12.99
CA PRO A 231 2.16 1.23 11.65
C PRO A 231 3.30 0.81 10.71
N ALA A 232 4.53 0.62 11.21
CA ALA A 232 5.71 0.45 10.37
C ALA A 232 5.61 -0.79 9.47
N LEU A 233 5.12 -1.91 10.00
CA LEU A 233 4.98 -3.15 9.23
C LEU A 233 3.87 -3.02 8.19
N ASP A 234 2.71 -2.45 8.55
CA ASP A 234 1.62 -2.20 7.61
C ASP A 234 2.05 -1.29 6.45
N ILE A 235 2.86 -0.26 6.75
CA ILE A 235 3.46 0.62 5.73
C ILE A 235 4.38 -0.18 4.81
N MET A 236 5.30 -0.96 5.36
CA MET A 236 6.25 -1.75 4.56
C MET A 236 5.50 -2.77 3.68
N GLU A 237 4.52 -3.49 4.22
CA GLU A 237 3.68 -4.43 3.47
C GLU A 237 2.90 -3.72 2.35
N ARG A 238 2.33 -2.54 2.63
CA ARG A 238 1.65 -1.73 1.61
C ARG A 238 2.59 -1.34 0.48
N LEU A 239 3.81 -0.88 0.78
CA LEU A 239 4.82 -0.53 -0.22
C LEU A 239 5.19 -1.73 -1.11
N VAL A 240 5.31 -2.93 -0.52
CA VAL A 240 5.57 -4.20 -1.24
C VAL A 240 4.40 -4.57 -2.16
N ILE A 241 3.15 -4.53 -1.68
CA ILE A 241 1.95 -4.80 -2.47
C ILE A 241 1.83 -3.83 -3.65
N ASP A 242 2.08 -2.55 -3.38
CA ASP A 242 1.98 -1.48 -4.38
C ASP A 242 3.17 -1.36 -5.32
N ARG A 243 4.25 -2.14 -5.09
CA ARG A 243 5.53 -2.05 -5.80
C ARG A 243 6.03 -0.61 -5.81
N VAL A 244 6.22 -0.05 -4.63
CA VAL A 244 6.75 1.31 -4.43
C VAL A 244 8.20 1.18 -3.99
N CYS A 245 9.12 1.75 -4.76
CA CYS A 245 10.49 1.87 -4.30
C CYS A 245 10.62 3.06 -3.35
N ALA A 246 11.43 2.90 -2.31
CA ALA A 246 11.58 3.90 -1.26
C ALA A 246 12.95 3.81 -0.60
N THR A 247 13.38 4.90 0.02
CA THR A 247 14.56 4.91 0.90
C THR A 247 14.13 5.02 2.36
N ILE A 248 14.56 4.08 3.18
CA ILE A 248 14.30 4.05 4.61
C ILE A 248 15.54 4.55 5.35
N PHE A 249 15.37 5.50 6.28
CA PHE A 249 16.41 6.04 7.14
C PHE A 249 16.14 5.59 8.59
N PRO A 250 16.60 4.39 8.99
CA PRO A 250 16.44 3.92 10.35
C PRO A 250 17.51 4.48 11.29
N SER A 251 17.10 4.76 12.52
CA SER A 251 18.05 4.93 13.61
C SER A 251 18.50 3.58 14.16
N GLY A 252 19.66 3.54 14.79
CA GLY A 252 20.17 2.30 15.41
C GLY A 252 19.27 1.82 16.55
N VAL A 253 18.84 2.72 17.44
CA VAL A 253 17.94 2.38 18.56
C VAL A 253 16.64 1.75 18.05
N MET A 254 16.02 2.33 17.02
CA MET A 254 14.77 1.77 16.50
C MET A 254 15.00 0.44 15.80
N SER A 255 16.12 0.30 15.09
CA SER A 255 16.53 -0.95 14.43
C SER A 255 16.68 -2.11 15.40
N SER A 256 17.10 -1.85 16.64
CA SER A 256 17.25 -2.89 17.68
C SER A 256 15.94 -3.33 18.33
N THR A 257 14.82 -2.67 18.06
CA THR A 257 13.50 -3.11 18.56
C THR A 257 12.98 -4.31 17.77
N THR A 258 12.05 -5.08 18.34
CA THR A 258 11.42 -6.22 17.63
C THR A 258 10.75 -5.80 16.32
N ILE A 259 10.06 -4.66 16.31
CA ILE A 259 9.41 -4.15 15.10
C ILE A 259 10.45 -3.64 14.10
N GLY A 260 11.47 -2.90 14.56
CA GLY A 260 12.53 -2.39 13.69
C GLY A 260 13.34 -3.51 13.04
N ALA A 261 13.69 -4.56 13.78
CA ALA A 261 14.38 -5.74 13.23
C ALA A 261 13.55 -6.41 12.12
N ARG A 262 12.22 -6.48 12.27
CA ARG A 262 11.33 -6.98 11.21
C ARG A 262 11.27 -6.05 10.00
N VAL A 263 11.30 -4.73 10.20
CA VAL A 263 11.42 -3.76 9.09
C VAL A 263 12.73 -3.99 8.32
N LEU A 264 13.87 -4.16 9.02
CA LEU A 264 15.15 -4.43 8.37
C LEU A 264 15.15 -5.76 7.60
N ALA A 265 14.49 -6.79 8.12
CA ALA A 265 14.31 -8.05 7.41
C ALA A 265 13.50 -7.88 6.12
N ILE A 266 12.40 -7.12 6.16
CA ILE A 266 11.61 -6.80 4.96
C ILE A 266 12.46 -6.03 3.94
N ILE A 267 13.30 -5.08 4.39
CA ILE A 267 14.24 -4.36 3.49
C ILE A 267 15.21 -5.33 2.82
N ALA A 268 15.80 -6.26 3.60
CA ALA A 268 16.74 -7.25 3.11
C ALA A 268 16.11 -8.26 2.13
N ASP A 269 14.84 -8.62 2.35
CA ASP A 269 14.07 -9.53 1.48
C ASP A 269 13.61 -8.87 0.18
N HIS A 270 13.60 -7.53 0.15
CA HIS A 270 13.11 -6.71 -0.98
C HIS A 270 14.13 -5.67 -1.48
N PRO A 271 15.37 -6.08 -1.84
CA PRO A 271 16.39 -5.17 -2.34
C PRO A 271 15.99 -4.55 -3.68
N GLU A 272 15.01 -5.11 -4.39
CA GLU A 272 14.46 -4.52 -5.60
C GLU A 272 13.56 -3.30 -5.35
N LEU A 273 13.05 -3.12 -4.12
CA LEU A 273 12.16 -2.01 -3.74
C LEU A 273 12.83 -1.04 -2.77
N PHE A 274 13.60 -1.56 -1.81
CA PHE A 274 14.04 -0.74 -0.69
C PHE A 274 15.52 -0.43 -0.72
N GLU A 275 15.80 0.82 -0.39
CA GLU A 275 17.12 1.32 -0.10
C GLU A 275 17.21 1.70 1.37
N ILE A 276 18.37 1.53 2.00
CA ILE A 276 18.64 2.06 3.33
C ILE A 276 19.58 3.28 3.29
N GLY A 277 19.30 4.30 4.09
CA GLY A 277 20.26 5.34 4.49
C GLY A 277 20.47 5.34 6.01
N ASN A 278 21.30 6.23 6.55
CA ASN A 278 21.58 6.27 7.98
C ASN A 278 20.84 7.42 8.70
N HIS A 279 20.16 7.14 9.82
CA HIS A 279 19.47 8.14 10.64
C HIS A 279 20.02 8.25 12.07
N THR A 280 21.33 8.03 12.20
CA THR A 280 22.12 8.06 13.44
C THR A 280 21.72 6.98 14.44
N MET A 281 22.52 6.80 15.49
CA MET A 281 22.28 5.73 16.45
C MET A 281 21.08 6.09 17.32
N HIS A 282 21.11 7.27 17.93
CA HIS A 282 20.17 7.65 18.98
C HIS A 282 19.19 8.77 18.60
N HIS A 283 19.18 9.21 17.33
CA HIS A 283 18.29 10.28 16.86
C HIS A 283 18.50 11.63 17.60
N CYS A 284 19.77 11.96 17.86
CA CYS A 284 20.17 13.21 18.51
C CYS A 284 20.14 14.41 17.55
N ASN A 285 19.83 15.60 18.07
CA ASN A 285 20.08 16.83 17.33
C ASN A 285 21.59 17.08 17.31
N LEU A 286 22.23 16.78 16.17
CA LEU A 286 23.68 16.85 16.00
C LEU A 286 24.23 18.28 15.87
N ARG A 287 23.34 19.27 15.64
CA ARG A 287 23.71 20.69 15.58
C ARG A 287 23.74 21.30 16.96
N ASP A 288 22.66 21.13 17.71
CA ASP A 288 22.39 21.90 18.93
C ASP A 288 22.53 21.08 20.22
N GLY A 289 22.50 19.74 20.14
CA GLY A 289 22.35 18.85 21.30
C GLY A 289 20.88 18.58 21.65
N GLY A 290 20.66 17.61 22.54
CA GLY A 290 19.35 17.13 22.97
C GLY A 290 18.62 16.30 21.91
N GLY A 291 17.31 16.13 22.11
CA GLY A 291 16.46 15.33 21.24
C GLY A 291 16.29 13.89 21.72
N GLY A 292 16.79 12.92 20.95
CA GLY A 292 16.60 11.49 21.15
C GLY A 292 17.21 10.91 22.44
N SER A 293 17.39 9.59 22.50
CA SER A 293 17.90 8.94 23.72
C SER A 293 19.39 9.21 23.93
N ALA A 294 19.85 9.37 25.17
CA ALA A 294 21.28 9.48 25.49
C ALA A 294 22.06 10.58 24.73
N CYS A 295 21.42 11.70 24.40
CA CYS A 295 22.05 12.80 23.65
C CYS A 295 22.78 13.79 24.56
N PRO A 296 23.95 14.33 24.13
CA PRO A 296 24.59 15.45 24.80
C PRO A 296 23.64 16.66 24.90
N SER A 297 23.69 17.42 26.00
CA SER A 297 22.80 18.57 26.21
C SER A 297 23.13 19.79 25.34
N GLY A 298 24.36 19.86 24.79
CA GLY A 298 24.80 20.90 23.87
C GLY A 298 25.40 20.32 22.58
N PRO A 299 25.93 21.18 21.68
CA PRO A 299 26.46 20.77 20.39
C PRO A 299 27.47 19.62 20.49
N PRO A 300 27.16 18.42 19.95
CA PRO A 300 28.07 17.29 20.04
C PRO A 300 29.38 17.49 19.29
N THR A 301 30.44 16.80 19.72
CA THR A 301 31.75 16.81 19.05
C THR A 301 31.71 16.07 17.71
N ASN A 302 32.67 16.33 16.83
CA ASN A 302 32.80 15.60 15.56
C ASN A 302 32.98 14.09 15.78
N ALA A 303 33.72 13.69 16.82
CA ALA A 303 33.90 12.28 17.17
C ALA A 303 32.58 11.62 17.57
N PHE A 304 31.73 12.31 18.32
CA PHE A 304 30.38 11.84 18.67
C PHE A 304 29.51 11.67 17.43
N ILE A 305 29.47 12.67 16.54
CA ILE A 305 28.70 12.62 15.29
C ILE A 305 29.13 11.43 14.42
N GLN A 306 30.42 11.17 14.34
CA GLN A 306 30.93 10.02 13.58
C GLN A 306 30.62 8.68 14.26
N ALA A 307 30.65 8.62 15.60
CA ALA A 307 30.25 7.42 16.36
C ALA A 307 28.76 7.11 16.13
N GLU A 308 27.89 8.12 16.24
CA GLU A 308 26.46 8.00 15.94
C GLU A 308 26.18 7.32 14.58
N LEU A 309 26.93 7.68 13.54
CA LEU A 309 26.77 7.10 12.21
C LEU A 309 27.36 5.68 12.11
N ARG A 310 28.53 5.43 12.69
CA ARG A 310 29.19 4.11 12.68
C ARG A 310 28.42 3.07 13.50
N ASP A 311 27.88 3.46 14.64
CA ASP A 311 27.17 2.57 15.55
C ASP A 311 25.81 2.19 14.95
N ALA A 312 25.09 3.15 14.37
CA ALA A 312 23.88 2.87 13.60
C ALA A 312 24.12 1.93 12.42
N GLN A 313 25.23 2.14 11.69
CA GLN A 313 25.63 1.23 10.61
C GLN A 313 25.87 -0.18 11.13
N THR A 314 26.56 -0.31 12.27
CA THR A 314 26.83 -1.61 12.89
C THR A 314 25.53 -2.36 13.20
N VAL A 315 24.53 -1.67 13.77
CA VAL A 315 23.23 -2.28 14.06
C VAL A 315 22.51 -2.70 12.79
N SER A 316 22.32 -1.79 11.83
CA SER A 316 21.57 -2.10 10.60
C SER A 316 22.29 -3.12 9.70
N GLY A 317 23.63 -3.10 9.72
CA GLY A 317 24.47 -3.90 8.85
C GLY A 317 24.50 -5.38 9.23
N ALA A 318 24.14 -5.72 10.47
CA ALA A 318 23.95 -7.10 10.90
C ALA A 318 22.85 -7.83 10.10
N THR A 319 21.86 -7.09 9.57
CA THR A 319 20.76 -7.64 8.77
C THR A 319 20.88 -7.31 7.29
N ILE A 320 21.21 -6.05 6.94
CA ILE A 320 21.13 -5.55 5.55
C ILE A 320 22.49 -5.62 4.82
N GLY A 321 23.58 -5.85 5.55
CA GLY A 321 24.92 -5.89 4.99
C GLY A 321 25.71 -4.58 5.13
N PRO A 322 26.89 -4.48 4.51
CA PRO A 322 28.02 -3.74 5.07
C PRO A 322 27.94 -2.21 5.00
N SER A 323 27.05 -1.59 4.20
CA SER A 323 27.00 -0.13 4.17
C SER A 323 25.69 0.51 3.68
N SER A 324 25.15 1.41 4.50
CA SER A 324 24.11 2.39 4.16
C SER A 324 24.68 3.68 3.54
N ALA A 325 26.00 3.87 3.59
CA ALA A 325 26.70 5.02 3.01
C ALA A 325 26.54 5.06 1.48
N PRO A 326 26.53 6.25 0.84
CA PRO A 326 26.92 7.53 1.40
C PRO A 326 25.75 8.36 1.95
N TYR A 327 24.53 7.82 2.00
CA TYR A 327 23.34 8.57 2.38
C TYR A 327 23.10 8.55 3.88
N TRP A 328 22.87 9.73 4.43
CA TRP A 328 22.38 9.90 5.78
C TRP A 328 21.40 11.05 5.85
N ARG A 329 20.57 11.06 6.89
CA ARG A 329 19.64 12.15 7.16
C ARG A 329 19.81 12.62 8.60
N PRO A 330 20.08 13.92 8.84
CA PRO A 330 20.19 14.45 10.19
C PRO A 330 18.82 14.43 10.88
N PRO A 331 18.73 13.91 12.12
CA PRO A 331 17.52 14.02 12.94
C PRO A 331 17.01 15.46 13.01
N TYR A 332 15.70 15.64 12.92
CA TYR A 332 15.01 16.94 12.91
C TYR A 332 15.42 17.88 11.75
N GLY A 333 16.18 17.39 10.77
CA GLY A 333 16.80 18.23 9.75
C GLY A 333 17.91 19.15 10.28
N ALA A 334 18.35 18.95 11.52
CA ALA A 334 19.27 19.85 12.20
C ALA A 334 20.72 19.59 11.77
N GLN A 335 21.24 20.48 10.92
CA GLN A 335 22.60 20.37 10.38
C GLN A 335 23.20 21.74 10.07
N ASP A 336 24.53 21.80 10.09
CA ASP A 336 25.36 22.91 9.63
C ASP A 336 26.60 22.37 8.89
N LEU A 337 27.52 23.23 8.48
CA LEU A 337 28.73 22.78 7.78
C LEU A 337 29.60 21.85 8.64
N ARG A 338 29.70 22.10 9.95
CA ARG A 338 30.48 21.29 10.89
C ARG A 338 29.91 19.87 10.97
N VAL A 339 28.60 19.74 11.15
CA VAL A 339 27.92 18.43 11.19
C VAL A 339 28.11 17.69 9.87
N ARG A 340 27.90 18.34 8.72
CA ARG A 340 28.06 17.72 7.40
C ARG A 340 29.51 17.27 7.14
N THR A 341 30.49 18.08 7.53
CA THR A 341 31.91 17.70 7.42
C THR A 341 32.25 16.52 8.32
N ALA A 342 31.74 16.50 9.56
CA ALA A 342 31.94 15.37 10.46
C ALA A 342 31.33 14.07 9.89
N ALA A 343 30.10 14.13 9.38
CA ALA A 343 29.43 12.99 8.75
C ALA A 343 30.17 12.49 7.49
N ALA A 344 30.66 13.41 6.65
CA ALA A 344 31.48 13.06 5.50
C ALA A 344 32.78 12.35 5.91
N GLY A 345 33.38 12.74 7.04
CA GLY A 345 34.53 12.05 7.64
C GLY A 345 34.24 10.61 8.10
N ALA A 346 32.96 10.23 8.26
CA ALA A 346 32.52 8.85 8.49
C ALA A 346 32.04 8.14 7.21
N GLY A 347 32.27 8.71 6.02
CA GLY A 347 31.86 8.16 4.72
C GLY A 347 30.46 8.57 4.25
N TYR A 348 29.72 9.33 5.06
CA TYR A 348 28.36 9.77 4.74
C TYR A 348 28.36 11.14 4.06
N THR A 349 28.73 11.13 2.78
CA THR A 349 28.98 12.35 2.00
C THR A 349 27.71 12.97 1.42
N LYS A 350 26.57 12.29 1.46
CA LYS A 350 25.29 12.78 0.93
C LYS A 350 24.29 13.01 2.06
N THR A 351 24.15 14.27 2.46
CA THR A 351 23.16 14.70 3.46
C THR A 351 21.80 14.85 2.77
N ILE A 352 20.90 13.90 2.98
CA ILE A 352 19.60 13.84 2.33
C ILE A 352 18.55 14.58 3.18
N MET A 353 18.06 15.68 2.64
CA MET A 353 16.96 16.48 3.18
C MET A 353 15.68 16.15 2.42
N TRP A 354 14.77 17.11 2.33
CA TRP A 354 13.50 17.03 1.62
C TRP A 354 13.06 18.43 1.21
N ASP A 355 12.19 18.49 0.21
CA ASP A 355 11.47 19.70 -0.18
C ASP A 355 9.97 19.61 0.15
N ILE A 356 9.45 18.40 0.41
CA ILE A 356 8.07 18.17 0.83
C ILE A 356 8.08 17.44 2.17
N ASP A 357 7.77 18.18 3.24
CA ASP A 357 7.54 17.60 4.58
C ASP A 357 6.06 17.26 4.75
N THR A 358 5.71 16.00 5.01
CA THR A 358 4.31 15.62 5.21
C THR A 358 3.75 16.03 6.56
N ILE A 359 4.58 16.26 7.58
CA ILE A 359 4.17 16.49 8.99
C ILE A 359 3.38 15.28 9.55
N ASP A 360 3.55 14.10 8.96
CA ASP A 360 2.85 12.87 9.34
C ASP A 360 3.20 12.35 10.74
N TRP A 361 4.32 12.81 11.32
CA TRP A 361 4.73 12.53 12.70
C TRP A 361 3.80 13.15 13.75
N ARG A 362 3.01 14.17 13.38
CA ARG A 362 2.13 14.88 14.31
C ARG A 362 0.75 14.19 14.39
N PRO A 363 0.26 13.85 15.60
CA PRO A 363 -1.11 13.36 15.77
C PRO A 363 -2.16 14.41 15.36
N ILE A 364 -3.27 13.97 14.76
CA ILE A 364 -4.42 14.85 14.45
C ILE A 364 -4.96 15.54 15.71
N ALA A 365 -4.87 14.88 16.87
CA ALA A 365 -5.38 15.40 18.14
C ALA A 365 -4.49 16.48 18.80
N ASN A 366 -3.32 16.80 18.24
CA ASN A 366 -2.44 17.84 18.80
C ASN A 366 -2.97 19.26 18.54
N ASP A 367 -2.37 20.26 19.19
CA ASP A 367 -2.60 21.68 18.90
C ASP A 367 -1.27 22.37 18.52
N PRO A 368 -1.13 22.90 17.27
CA PRO A 368 -2.05 22.72 16.16
C PRO A 368 -2.16 21.25 15.71
N PRO A 369 -3.27 20.85 15.06
CA PRO A 369 -3.52 19.47 14.67
C PRO A 369 -2.52 18.96 13.62
N GLY A 370 -2.22 17.67 13.71
CA GLY A 370 -1.56 16.93 12.63
C GLY A 370 -2.44 16.78 11.39
N PRO A 371 -1.84 16.49 10.24
CA PRO A 371 -2.57 16.35 8.99
C PRO A 371 -3.35 15.02 8.95
N THR A 372 -4.51 15.05 8.30
CA THR A 372 -5.27 13.83 7.96
C THR A 372 -4.60 13.09 6.79
N ALA A 373 -4.93 11.81 6.60
CA ALA A 373 -4.41 11.02 5.47
C ALA A 373 -4.67 11.68 4.10
N GLY A 374 -5.87 12.25 3.92
CA GLY A 374 -6.24 12.98 2.71
C GLY A 374 -5.41 14.25 2.52
N ALA A 375 -5.14 14.99 3.61
CA ALA A 375 -4.29 16.18 3.58
C ALA A 375 -2.82 15.84 3.26
N ILE A 376 -2.29 14.73 3.79
CA ILE A 376 -0.94 14.25 3.45
C ILE A 376 -0.86 13.93 1.95
N ALA A 377 -1.78 13.11 1.45
CA ALA A 377 -1.81 12.73 0.04
C ALA A 377 -1.96 13.94 -0.87
N GLU A 378 -2.85 14.88 -0.53
CA GLU A 378 -3.04 16.12 -1.28
C GLU A 378 -1.79 16.99 -1.30
N LYS A 379 -1.15 17.18 -0.13
CA LYS A 379 0.07 17.98 -0.02
C LYS A 379 1.18 17.41 -0.90
N VAL A 380 1.38 16.09 -0.89
CA VAL A 380 2.40 15.47 -1.73
C VAL A 380 2.06 15.59 -3.21
N VAL A 381 0.84 15.22 -3.60
CA VAL A 381 0.44 15.19 -5.02
C VAL A 381 0.43 16.59 -5.65
N SER A 382 0.00 17.61 -4.92
CA SER A 382 -0.09 18.99 -5.44
C SER A 382 1.27 19.70 -5.55
N ASN A 383 2.26 19.30 -4.75
CA ASN A 383 3.57 19.97 -4.69
C ASN A 383 4.69 19.17 -5.35
N ALA A 384 4.52 17.85 -5.54
CA ALA A 384 5.54 17.01 -6.13
C ALA A 384 5.77 17.37 -7.60
N VAL A 385 7.04 17.58 -7.93
CA VAL A 385 7.57 17.64 -9.29
C VAL A 385 8.66 16.58 -9.45
N ALA A 386 9.08 16.30 -10.68
CA ALA A 386 10.19 15.39 -10.92
C ALA A 386 11.46 15.87 -10.18
N GLY A 387 12.10 14.98 -9.44
CA GLY A 387 13.25 15.31 -8.58
C GLY A 387 12.90 15.66 -7.13
N SER A 388 11.61 15.70 -6.75
CA SER A 388 11.21 15.95 -5.36
C SER A 388 11.59 14.79 -4.44
N ILE A 389 11.88 15.11 -3.18
CA ILE A 389 12.14 14.21 -2.08
C ILE A 389 11.10 14.47 -0.99
N VAL A 390 10.25 13.48 -0.74
CA VAL A 390 9.17 13.54 0.25
C VAL A 390 9.65 12.94 1.56
N LEU A 391 9.57 13.70 2.65
CA LEU A 391 9.78 13.21 4.02
C LEU A 391 8.47 12.65 4.60
N MET A 392 8.55 11.40 5.02
CA MET A 392 7.54 10.68 5.79
C MET A 392 8.23 9.89 6.92
N HIS A 393 7.43 9.25 7.77
CA HIS A 393 7.91 8.40 8.85
C HIS A 393 7.23 7.03 8.80
N LEU A 394 7.98 5.96 9.05
CA LEU A 394 7.37 4.63 9.32
C LEU A 394 6.52 4.63 10.60
N GLY A 395 6.72 5.64 11.44
CA GLY A 395 5.94 5.93 12.63
C GLY A 395 4.82 6.93 12.47
N GLY A 396 4.59 7.47 11.28
CA GLY A 396 3.62 8.55 11.09
C GLY A 396 2.20 8.11 11.41
N TYR A 397 1.39 9.04 11.92
CA TYR A 397 0.04 8.72 12.41
C TYR A 397 -0.93 8.39 11.29
N GLN A 398 -0.72 8.96 10.11
CA GLN A 398 -1.66 8.88 8.97
C GLN A 398 -0.96 8.46 7.66
N THR A 399 0.30 8.06 7.72
CA THR A 399 1.12 7.67 6.55
C THR A 399 0.56 6.42 5.86
N PHE A 400 0.24 5.39 6.63
CA PHE A 400 -0.34 4.15 6.11
C PHE A 400 -1.60 4.41 5.27
N ASP A 401 -2.52 5.22 5.81
CA ASP A 401 -3.80 5.53 5.17
C ASP A 401 -3.66 6.53 4.01
N ALA A 402 -2.60 7.34 3.98
CA ALA A 402 -2.33 8.27 2.88
C ALA A 402 -1.72 7.56 1.65
N LEU A 403 -0.95 6.48 1.87
CA LEU A 403 -0.17 5.81 0.83
C LEU A 403 -0.98 5.38 -0.40
N PRO A 404 -2.13 4.68 -0.28
CA PRO A 404 -2.85 4.20 -1.45
C PRO A 404 -3.26 5.33 -2.40
N SER A 405 -3.84 6.39 -1.85
CA SER A 405 -4.28 7.56 -2.61
C SER A 405 -3.10 8.32 -3.20
N MET A 406 -2.06 8.57 -2.39
CA MET A 406 -0.86 9.29 -2.81
C MET A 406 -0.16 8.58 -3.97
N VAL A 407 0.09 7.27 -3.87
CA VAL A 407 0.80 6.50 -4.90
C VAL A 407 -0.01 6.42 -6.20
N VAL A 408 -1.32 6.16 -6.11
CA VAL A 408 -2.20 6.12 -7.29
C VAL A 408 -2.19 7.45 -8.01
N ARG A 409 -2.29 8.56 -7.27
CA ARG A 409 -2.36 9.90 -7.83
C ARG A 409 -1.02 10.37 -8.39
N LEU A 410 0.11 10.16 -7.69
CA LEU A 410 1.44 10.46 -8.22
C LEU A 410 1.68 9.80 -9.59
N ARG A 411 1.37 8.50 -9.70
CA ARG A 411 1.48 7.76 -10.96
C ARG A 411 0.55 8.30 -12.04
N ALA A 412 -0.66 8.73 -11.68
CA ALA A 412 -1.59 9.37 -12.60
C ALA A 412 -1.09 10.75 -13.09
N HIS A 413 -0.27 11.43 -12.28
CA HIS A 413 0.44 12.67 -12.64
C HIS A 413 1.76 12.43 -13.39
N GLY A 414 2.07 11.18 -13.75
CA GLY A 414 3.32 10.84 -14.44
C GLY A 414 4.56 10.87 -13.55
N LEU A 415 4.38 10.86 -12.23
CA LEU A 415 5.46 10.78 -11.24
C LEU A 415 5.54 9.37 -10.67
N GLU A 416 6.63 8.65 -10.95
CA GLU A 416 6.87 7.32 -10.39
C GLU A 416 7.64 7.44 -9.06
N PRO A 417 7.09 6.88 -7.96
CA PRO A 417 7.84 6.74 -6.71
C PRO A 417 9.13 5.92 -6.88
N THR A 418 10.23 6.44 -6.35
CA THR A 418 11.56 5.84 -6.44
C THR A 418 12.36 5.96 -5.13
N SER A 419 13.54 5.35 -5.07
CA SER A 419 14.52 5.55 -4.00
C SER A 419 15.45 6.74 -4.28
N ILE A 420 16.22 7.20 -3.30
CA ILE A 420 17.21 8.27 -3.45
C ILE A 420 18.25 7.92 -4.52
N SER A 421 18.79 6.71 -4.51
CA SER A 421 19.69 6.29 -5.59
C SER A 421 18.99 6.24 -6.94
N GLY A 422 17.70 5.89 -6.96
CA GLY A 422 16.91 5.95 -8.18
C GLY A 422 16.79 7.37 -8.74
N LEU A 423 16.57 8.34 -7.85
CA LEU A 423 16.42 9.75 -8.19
C LEU A 423 17.75 10.43 -8.60
N LEU A 424 18.88 9.96 -8.09
CA LEU A 424 20.23 10.52 -8.34
C LEU A 424 20.96 9.88 -9.52
N ARG A 425 20.31 8.97 -10.25
CA ARG A 425 20.89 8.24 -11.37
C ARG A 425 21.27 9.13 -12.55
#